data_AF-A0A7R8X8X8-F1
#
_entry.id   AF-A0A7R8X8X8-F1
#
_cell.length_a   1.000
_cell.length_b   1.000
_cell.length_c   1.000
_cell.angle_alpha   90.00
_cell.angle_beta   90.00
_cell.angle_gamma   90.00
#
_symmetry.space_group_name_H-M   'P 1'
#
loop_
_entity.id
_entity.type
_entity.pdbx_description
1 polymer ?
#
loop_
_entity_poly.entity_id
_entity_poly.type
_entity_poly.pdbx_seq_one_letter_code
_entity_poly.pdbx_strand_id
1 'polypeptide(L)'
;MPSDNDIWDLAGNLQKTWEKWKELGRELGLDEDALGRVQRASESPPRSPLRRMYLLLSEWRRTEARHPSFGALREALRQMGMEQEADKIVDFICRKNCDETRREFWKRNARNSEPTDGATKKETTEGFGHSEKESGRETRHGAKPEDRSGPSRS
;
A
#
# COMPACT_ATOMS: atom_id res chain seq x y z
N MET A 1 2.39 5.40 16.83
CA MET A 1 0.98 4.95 16.97
C MET A 1 0.38 4.90 15.57
N PRO A 2 -0.21 3.78 15.14
CA PRO A 2 -0.83 3.65 13.81
C PRO A 2 -2.01 4.62 13.63
N SER A 3 -2.03 5.36 12.52
CA SER A 3 -3.15 6.23 12.15
C SER A 3 -4.36 5.41 11.67
N ASP A 4 -5.55 6.01 11.58
CA ASP A 4 -6.73 5.30 11.05
C ASP A 4 -6.52 4.79 9.63
N ASN A 5 -5.81 5.55 8.79
CA ASN A 5 -5.46 5.12 7.44
C ASN A 5 -4.52 3.90 7.48
N ASP A 6 -3.57 3.85 8.43
CA ASP A 6 -2.71 2.68 8.58
C ASP A 6 -3.51 1.45 9.02
N ILE A 7 -4.46 1.63 9.94
CA ILE A 7 -5.34 0.54 10.38
C ILE A 7 -6.21 0.04 9.23
N TRP A 8 -6.70 0.92 8.36
CA TRP A 8 -7.49 0.55 7.19
C TRP A 8 -6.66 -0.20 6.12
N ASP A 9 -5.48 0.32 5.77
CA ASP A 9 -4.56 -0.33 4.83
C ASP A 9 -4.15 -1.72 5.34
N LEU A 10 -3.84 -1.81 6.63
CA LEU A 10 -3.42 -3.07 7.25
C LEU A 10 -4.58 -4.08 7.30
N ALA A 11 -5.80 -3.62 7.58
CA ALA A 11 -6.99 -4.46 7.48
C ALA A 11 -7.18 -5.03 6.07
N GLY A 12 -6.84 -4.27 5.03
CA GLY A 12 -6.82 -4.75 3.64
C GLY A 12 -5.82 -5.87 3.40
N ASN A 13 -4.64 -5.78 4.01
CA ASN A 13 -3.60 -6.82 3.89
C ASN A 13 -3.95 -8.09 4.68
N LEU A 14 -4.68 -7.94 5.79
CA LEU A 14 -5.08 -9.03 6.70
C LEU A 14 -6.50 -9.55 6.43
N GLN A 15 -7.23 -9.01 5.46
CA GLN A 15 -8.62 -9.43 5.23
C GLN A 15 -8.78 -10.92 4.90
N LYS A 16 -7.72 -11.60 4.45
CA LYS A 16 -7.74 -13.05 4.18
C LYS A 16 -7.73 -13.90 5.46
N THR A 17 -7.24 -13.37 6.57
CA THR A 17 -7.25 -14.04 7.88
C THR A 17 -8.45 -13.66 8.74
N TRP A 18 -9.49 -13.08 8.12
CA TRP A 18 -10.72 -12.68 8.80
C TRP A 18 -11.44 -13.82 9.51
N GLU A 19 -11.25 -15.07 9.11
CA GLU A 19 -11.92 -16.22 9.74
C GLU A 19 -11.41 -16.47 11.16
N LYS A 20 -10.11 -16.20 11.40
CA LYS A 20 -9.42 -16.37 12.69
C LYS A 20 -9.34 -15.07 13.50
N TRP A 21 -10.16 -14.08 13.16
CA TRP A 21 -10.11 -12.75 13.75
C TRP A 21 -10.33 -12.74 15.28
N LYS A 22 -11.12 -13.68 15.83
CA LYS A 22 -11.35 -13.80 17.28
C LYS A 22 -10.11 -14.30 18.00
N GLU A 23 -9.45 -15.32 17.45
CA GLU A 23 -8.19 -15.83 17.99
C GLU A 23 -7.13 -14.73 17.96
N LEU A 24 -7.00 -14.02 16.83
CA LEU A 24 -6.10 -12.88 16.72
C LEU A 24 -6.43 -11.80 17.76
N GLY A 25 -7.70 -11.48 17.96
CA GLY A 25 -8.10 -10.53 18.98
C GLY A 25 -7.71 -10.94 20.40
N ARG A 26 -7.82 -12.24 20.74
CA ARG A 26 -7.37 -12.76 22.04
C ARG A 26 -5.87 -12.67 22.21
N GLU A 27 -5.09 -13.02 21.17
CA GLU A 27 -3.63 -12.86 21.17
C GLU A 27 -3.21 -11.38 21.31
N LEU A 28 -4.03 -10.46 20.80
CA LEU A 28 -3.87 -9.03 20.98
C LEU A 28 -4.36 -8.51 22.35
N GLY A 29 -4.76 -9.41 23.26
CA GLY A 29 -5.21 -9.08 24.60
C GLY A 29 -6.60 -8.44 24.66
N LEU A 30 -7.42 -8.57 23.62
CA LEU A 30 -8.81 -8.12 23.66
C LEU A 30 -9.66 -9.06 24.51
N ASP A 31 -10.43 -8.48 25.42
CA ASP A 31 -11.43 -9.19 26.19
C ASP A 31 -12.66 -9.58 25.34
N GLU A 32 -13.46 -10.51 25.85
CA GLU A 32 -14.66 -11.00 25.14
C GLU A 32 -15.72 -9.91 24.94
N ASP A 33 -15.78 -8.87 25.80
CA ASP A 33 -16.67 -7.73 25.59
C ASP A 33 -16.22 -6.91 24.36
N ALA A 34 -14.92 -6.68 24.19
CA ALA A 34 -14.34 -6.03 23.02
C ALA A 34 -14.59 -6.84 21.74
N LEU A 35 -14.36 -8.15 21.78
CA LEU A 35 -14.68 -9.04 20.65
C LEU A 35 -16.18 -9.04 20.35
N GLY A 36 -17.03 -9.01 21.39
CA GLY A 36 -18.48 -8.89 21.25
C GLY A 36 -18.92 -7.57 20.61
N ARG A 37 -18.24 -6.45 20.89
CA ARG A 37 -18.46 -5.17 20.20
C ARG A 37 -18.09 -5.26 18.72
N VAL A 38 -16.93 -5.85 18.40
CA VAL A 38 -16.48 -6.05 17.01
C VAL A 38 -17.45 -6.94 16.22
N GLN A 39 -17.88 -8.07 16.81
CA GLN A 39 -18.85 -8.98 16.20
C GLN A 39 -20.14 -8.22 15.84
N ARG A 40 -20.78 -7.57 16.82
CA ARG A 40 -22.04 -6.82 16.62
C ARG A 40 -21.91 -5.72 15.58
N ALA A 41 -20.83 -4.94 15.64
CA ALA A 41 -20.57 -3.87 14.68
C ALA A 41 -20.36 -4.41 13.26
N SER A 42 -19.72 -5.57 13.11
CA SER A 42 -19.47 -6.22 11.82
C SER A 42 -20.68 -6.91 11.20
N GLU A 43 -21.71 -7.24 11.99
CA GLU A 43 -22.96 -7.88 11.53
C GLU A 43 -23.91 -6.89 10.85
N SER A 44 -23.75 -5.60 11.15
CA SER A 44 -24.46 -4.52 10.49
C SER A 44 -24.04 -4.43 9.01
N PRO A 45 -24.98 -4.29 8.06
CA PRO A 45 -24.64 -4.15 6.64
C PRO A 45 -23.78 -2.91 6.35
N PRO A 46 -22.82 -2.99 5.40
CA PRO A 46 -22.42 -4.18 4.65
C PRO A 46 -21.51 -5.10 5.48
N ARG A 47 -21.78 -6.41 5.40
CA ARG A 47 -20.91 -7.45 5.98
C ARG A 47 -19.69 -7.59 5.08
N SER A 48 -18.53 -7.20 5.59
CA SER A 48 -17.27 -7.23 4.85
C SER A 48 -16.13 -7.74 5.73
N PRO A 49 -15.34 -8.73 5.26
CA PRO A 49 -14.11 -9.18 5.93
C PRO A 49 -13.16 -8.02 6.27
N LEU A 50 -13.00 -7.08 5.33
CA LEU A 50 -12.20 -5.87 5.52
C LEU A 50 -12.72 -5.04 6.70
N ARG A 51 -14.02 -4.78 6.73
CA ARG A 51 -14.64 -3.97 7.79
C ARG A 51 -14.49 -4.64 9.16
N ARG A 52 -14.65 -5.96 9.24
CA ARG A 52 -14.45 -6.71 10.49
C ARG A 52 -13.00 -6.62 10.97
N MET A 53 -12.04 -6.81 10.08
CA MET A 53 -10.63 -6.70 10.42
C MET A 53 -10.26 -5.27 10.84
N TYR A 54 -10.78 -4.26 10.14
CA TYR A 54 -10.61 -2.85 10.53
C TYR A 54 -11.15 -2.57 11.94
N LEU A 55 -12.34 -3.07 12.27
CA LEU A 55 -12.95 -2.89 13.59
C LEU A 55 -12.12 -3.59 14.69
N LEU A 56 -11.60 -4.80 14.42
CA LEU A 56 -10.72 -5.52 15.34
C LEU A 56 -9.47 -4.70 15.65
N LEU A 57 -8.76 -4.28 14.60
CA LEU A 57 -7.53 -3.50 14.74
C LEU A 57 -7.78 -2.12 15.37
N SER A 58 -8.96 -1.54 15.15
CA SER A 58 -9.38 -0.30 15.78
C SER A 58 -9.61 -0.46 17.28
N GLU A 59 -10.24 -1.56 17.71
CA GLU A 59 -10.38 -1.88 19.13
C GLU A 59 -9.04 -2.22 19.76
N TRP A 60 -8.19 -3.03 19.12
CA TRP A 60 -6.82 -3.29 19.60
C TRP A 60 -6.05 -1.99 19.85
N ARG A 61 -6.06 -1.06 18.89
CA ARG A 61 -5.43 0.26 19.02
C ARG A 61 -5.97 1.06 20.22
N ARG A 62 -7.26 0.91 20.56
CA ARG A 62 -7.88 1.59 21.71
C ARG A 62 -7.53 0.93 23.04
N THR A 63 -7.34 -0.39 23.04
CA THR A 63 -7.16 -1.18 24.27
C THR A 63 -5.70 -1.17 24.72
N GLU A 64 -4.74 -1.06 23.79
CA GLU A 64 -3.35 -0.77 24.14
C GLU A 64 -3.21 0.69 24.63
N ALA A 65 -3.41 0.89 25.93
CA ALA A 65 -3.36 2.18 26.61
C ALA A 65 -1.96 2.84 26.65
N ARG A 66 -0.91 2.20 26.10
CA ARG A 66 0.43 2.78 26.07
C ARG A 66 1.02 2.90 24.68
N HIS A 67 1.19 1.85 23.88
CA HIS A 67 1.76 2.01 22.52
C HIS A 67 1.39 0.86 21.56
N PRO A 68 0.22 0.89 20.88
CA PRO A 68 -0.07 -0.02 19.78
C PRO A 68 1.06 0.04 18.77
N SER A 69 1.78 -1.06 18.71
CA SER A 69 2.95 -1.24 17.87
C SER A 69 2.65 -2.31 16.82
N PHE A 70 3.09 -2.08 15.59
CA PHE A 70 3.03 -3.10 14.56
C PHE A 70 3.86 -4.36 14.94
N GLY A 71 4.80 -4.21 15.87
CA GLY A 71 5.57 -5.33 16.44
C GLY A 71 4.68 -6.31 17.22
N ALA A 72 3.82 -5.82 18.12
CA ALA A 72 2.90 -6.65 18.88
C ALA A 72 1.94 -7.42 17.97
N LEU A 73 1.39 -6.75 16.96
CA LEU A 73 0.51 -7.37 15.98
C LEU A 73 1.22 -8.42 15.10
N ARG A 74 2.46 -8.14 14.68
CA ARG A 74 3.29 -9.11 13.98
C ARG A 74 3.57 -10.33 14.86
N GLU A 75 3.90 -10.13 16.12
CA GLU A 75 4.20 -11.21 17.05
C GLU A 75 2.98 -12.11 17.29
N ALA A 76 1.80 -11.52 17.52
CA ALA A 76 0.54 -12.25 17.62
C ALA A 76 0.27 -13.13 16.39
N LEU A 77 0.48 -12.59 15.18
CA LEU A 77 0.32 -13.37 13.95
C LEU A 77 1.33 -14.53 13.85
N ARG A 78 2.57 -14.36 14.29
CA ARG A 78 3.56 -15.45 14.32
C ARG A 78 3.20 -16.52 15.33
N GLN A 79 2.70 -16.14 16.51
CA GLN A 79 2.24 -17.09 17.53
C GLN A 79 1.08 -17.95 17.02
N MET A 80 0.23 -17.40 16.16
CA MET A 80 -0.85 -18.12 15.47
C MET A 80 -0.39 -18.95 14.25
N GLY A 81 0.91 -18.98 13.95
CA GLY A 81 1.47 -19.66 12.77
C GLY A 81 1.18 -18.97 11.43
N MET A 82 0.80 -17.69 11.45
CA MET A 82 0.49 -16.88 10.26
C MET A 82 1.72 -16.10 9.78
N GLU A 83 2.81 -16.78 9.45
CA GLU A 83 4.06 -16.10 9.08
C GLU A 83 3.91 -15.25 7.82
N GLN A 84 3.13 -15.68 6.83
CA GLN A 84 2.87 -14.88 5.63
C GLN A 84 2.17 -13.56 5.93
N GLU A 85 1.26 -13.52 6.90
CA GLU A 85 0.59 -12.30 7.33
C GLU A 85 1.50 -11.41 8.17
N ALA A 86 2.32 -12.02 9.02
CA ALA A 86 3.34 -11.31 9.78
C ALA A 86 4.35 -10.61 8.85
N ASP A 87 4.75 -11.26 7.75
CA ASP A 87 5.64 -10.68 6.73
C ASP A 87 4.98 -9.50 6.01
N LYS A 88 3.67 -9.58 5.70
CA LYS A 88 2.93 -8.44 5.14
C LYS A 88 2.96 -7.20 6.05
N ILE A 89 3.02 -7.39 7.37
CA ILE A 89 3.19 -6.27 8.30
C ILE A 89 4.59 -5.67 8.19
N VAL A 90 5.63 -6.49 8.08
CA VAL A 90 7.00 -6.01 7.87
C VAL A 90 7.08 -5.20 6.57
N ASP A 91 6.53 -5.72 5.48
CA ASP A 91 6.47 -5.02 4.19
C ASP A 91 5.70 -3.71 4.27
N PHE A 92 4.64 -3.67 5.07
CA PHE A 92 3.87 -2.45 5.30
C PHE A 92 4.69 -1.39 6.03
N ILE A 93 5.39 -1.76 7.12
CA ILE A 93 6.26 -0.87 7.88
C ILE A 93 7.40 -0.34 6.99
N CYS A 94 8.07 -1.23 6.25
CA CYS A 94 9.17 -0.88 5.37
C CYS A 94 8.72 0.14 4.30
N ARG A 95 7.56 -0.08 3.67
CA ARG A 95 7.01 0.87 2.68
C ARG A 95 6.74 2.24 3.28
N LYS A 96 6.12 2.31 4.46
CA LYS A 96 5.81 3.59 5.14
C LYS A 96 7.09 4.34 5.52
N ASN A 97 8.08 3.65 6.08
CA ASN A 97 9.35 4.26 6.46
C ASN A 97 10.17 4.73 5.24
N CYS A 98 10.11 4.00 4.12
CA CYS A 98 10.76 4.42 2.87
C CYS A 98 10.11 5.69 2.29
N ASP A 99 8.78 5.80 2.28
CA ASP A 99 8.09 7.01 1.82
C ASP A 99 8.34 8.20 2.75
N GLU A 100 8.41 7.97 4.06
CA GLU A 100 8.73 9.02 5.04
C GLU A 100 10.17 9.51 4.87
N THR A 101 11.13 8.59 4.75
CA THR A 101 12.55 8.93 4.51
C THR A 101 12.71 9.71 3.21
N ARG A 102 12.02 9.29 2.14
CA ARG A 102 12.02 10.01 0.85
C ARG A 102 11.39 11.40 0.98
N ARG A 103 10.31 11.55 1.74
CA ARG A 103 9.64 12.83 1.97
C ARG A 103 10.50 13.80 2.78
N GLU A 104 11.15 13.31 3.83
CA GLU A 104 12.05 14.12 4.66
C GLU A 104 13.30 14.55 3.90
N PHE A 105 13.83 13.67 3.04
CA PHE A 105 14.89 14.03 2.09
C PHE A 105 14.49 15.22 1.21
N TRP A 106 13.30 15.16 0.58
CA TRP A 106 12.81 16.26 -0.26
C TRP A 106 12.53 17.55 0.51
N LYS A 107 11.97 17.48 1.72
CA LYS A 107 11.77 18.65 2.59
C LYS A 107 13.08 19.30 3.03
N ARG A 108 14.13 18.51 3.26
CA ARG A 108 15.46 19.02 3.62
C ARG A 108 16.13 19.69 2.43
N ASN A 109 16.01 19.11 1.24
CA ASN A 109 16.53 19.71 0.01
C ASN A 109 15.80 21.02 -0.35
N ALA A 110 14.47 21.05 -0.24
CA ALA A 110 13.67 22.26 -0.51
C ALA A 110 13.95 23.41 0.47
N ARG A 111 14.34 23.11 1.72
CA ARG A 111 14.76 24.13 2.71
C ARG A 111 16.18 24.65 2.49
N ASN A 112 17.03 23.89 1.79
CA ASN A 112 18.39 24.29 1.44
C ASN A 112 18.48 25.00 0.07
N SER A 113 17.37 25.13 -0.65
CA SER A 113 17.26 26.00 -1.83
C SER A 113 17.01 27.45 -1.37
N GLU A 114 18.07 28.17 -0.99
CA GLU A 114 18.02 29.63 -0.97
C GLU A 114 17.77 30.17 -2.40
N PRO A 115 17.00 31.26 -2.56
CA PRO A 115 16.90 31.94 -3.84
C PRO A 115 18.25 32.61 -4.09
N THR A 116 19.04 32.08 -5.03
CA THR A 116 20.18 32.84 -5.54
C THR A 116 19.62 33.99 -6.38
N ASP A 117 19.33 35.11 -5.73
CA ASP A 117 19.25 36.42 -6.37
C ASP A 117 20.63 36.71 -6.97
N GLY A 118 20.77 36.32 -8.23
CA GLY A 118 22.03 36.36 -8.97
C GLY A 118 21.74 36.48 -10.45
N ALA A 119 21.07 37.57 -10.82
CA ALA A 119 20.94 38.01 -12.19
C ALA A 119 22.31 38.04 -12.87
N THR A 120 22.46 37.31 -13.97
CA THR A 120 23.30 37.75 -15.08
C THR A 120 22.68 37.24 -16.39
N LYS A 121 21.90 38.13 -17.01
CA LYS A 121 21.64 38.06 -18.45
C LYS A 121 22.99 38.13 -19.18
N LYS A 122 23.31 37.13 -19.99
CA LYS A 122 24.11 37.35 -21.20
C LYS A 122 23.53 36.51 -22.33
N GLU A 123 22.75 37.21 -23.13
CA GLU A 123 22.49 36.96 -24.54
C GLU A 123 23.84 36.83 -25.27
N THR A 124 24.06 35.75 -26.00
CA THR A 124 24.99 35.71 -27.14
C THR A 124 24.46 34.68 -28.13
N THR A 125 23.83 35.23 -29.16
CA THR A 125 23.61 34.68 -30.49
C THR A 125 24.88 34.10 -31.10
N GLU A 126 24.77 32.89 -31.68
CA GLU A 126 25.49 32.35 -32.84
C GLU A 126 24.98 30.89 -32.96
N GLY A 127 24.16 30.47 -33.92
CA GLY A 127 24.35 30.62 -35.36
C GLY A 127 25.08 29.39 -35.90
N PHE A 128 24.42 28.23 -36.06
CA PHE A 128 24.87 27.18 -36.98
C PHE A 128 23.69 26.30 -37.41
N GLY A 129 23.49 26.22 -38.73
CA GLY A 129 22.49 25.38 -39.36
C GLY A 129 23.07 24.08 -39.91
N HIS A 130 22.17 23.41 -40.63
CA HIS A 130 22.33 22.30 -41.57
C HIS A 130 22.21 20.83 -41.09
N SER A 131 21.15 20.24 -41.66
CA SER A 131 21.09 18.94 -42.36
C SER A 131 21.18 17.61 -41.61
N GLU A 132 20.01 16.96 -41.58
CA GLU A 132 19.72 15.72 -42.33
C GLU A 132 20.72 14.53 -42.18
N LYS A 133 20.30 13.45 -41.52
CA LYS A 133 19.74 12.25 -42.17
C LYS A 133 19.59 11.05 -41.22
N GLU A 134 18.44 10.39 -41.38
CA GLU A 134 18.27 8.94 -41.50
C GLU A 134 18.77 8.02 -40.36
N SER A 135 17.83 7.40 -39.64
CA SER A 135 18.07 6.08 -39.06
C SER A 135 16.78 5.27 -38.92
N GLY A 136 16.63 4.31 -39.84
CA GLY A 136 16.04 2.98 -39.69
C GLY A 136 14.81 2.79 -38.81
N ARG A 137 13.63 2.66 -39.44
CA ARG A 137 12.56 1.80 -38.93
C ARG A 137 12.29 0.67 -39.91
N GLU A 138 12.87 -0.47 -39.61
CA GLU A 138 12.62 -1.73 -40.29
C GLU A 138 11.56 -2.55 -39.53
N THR A 139 10.62 -3.09 -40.31
CA THR A 139 9.71 -4.21 -40.05
C THR A 139 8.59 -4.05 -39.01
N ARG A 140 7.33 -4.15 -39.49
CA ARG A 140 6.62 -5.45 -39.58
C ARG A 140 5.34 -5.27 -40.38
N HIS A 141 5.32 -5.85 -41.58
CA HIS A 141 4.10 -6.13 -42.33
C HIS A 141 3.36 -7.28 -41.63
N GLY A 142 2.30 -6.97 -40.91
CA GLY A 142 1.29 -7.94 -40.48
C GLY A 142 0.26 -8.09 -41.58
N ALA A 143 0.42 -9.09 -42.44
CA ALA A 143 -0.57 -9.47 -43.43
C ALA A 143 -1.63 -10.41 -42.81
N LYS A 144 -2.86 -10.19 -43.30
CA LYS A 144 -3.97 -11.14 -43.48
C LYS A 144 -5.03 -11.24 -42.36
N PRO A 145 -6.22 -10.67 -42.59
CA PRO A 145 -7.47 -11.14 -41.98
C PRO A 145 -8.03 -12.34 -42.77
N GLU A 146 -9.01 -13.01 -42.16
CA GLU A 146 -9.88 -14.04 -42.73
C GLU A 146 -9.31 -15.47 -42.81
N ASP A 147 -9.67 -16.29 -41.81
CA ASP A 147 -10.39 -17.55 -42.04
C ASP A 147 -11.03 -18.01 -40.72
N ARG A 148 -12.36 -18.01 -40.68
CA ARG A 148 -13.12 -18.94 -39.82
C ARG A 148 -14.37 -19.38 -40.58
N SER A 149 -14.17 -20.28 -41.53
CA SER A 149 -15.17 -21.30 -41.83
C SER A 149 -15.00 -22.47 -40.87
N GLY A 150 -16.10 -22.93 -40.27
CA GLY A 150 -16.12 -24.12 -39.44
C GLY A 150 -17.52 -24.40 -38.88
N PRO A 151 -18.24 -25.41 -39.42
CA PRO A 151 -19.62 -25.70 -39.05
C PRO A 151 -19.75 -26.84 -38.02
N SER A 152 -20.98 -26.97 -37.53
CA SER A 152 -21.65 -28.20 -37.04
C SER A 152 -21.29 -28.80 -35.68
N ARG A 153 -22.33 -28.86 -34.83
CA ARG A 153 -22.68 -29.91 -33.85
C ARG A 153 -23.99 -29.45 -33.19
N SER A 154 -25.06 -30.22 -33.00
CA SER A 154 -25.47 -31.59 -33.33
C SER A 154 -26.99 -31.60 -33.31
#